data_AF-A0A0P0XPD8-F1
#
_entry.id   AF-A0A0P0XPD8-F1
#
_cell.length_a   1.000
_cell.length_b   1.000
_cell.length_c   1.000
_cell.angle_alpha   90.00
_cell.angle_beta   90.00
_cell.angle_gamma   90.00
#
_symmetry.space_group_name_H-M   'P 1'
#
loop_
_entity.id
_entity.type
_entity.pdbx_description
1 polymer ?
#
loop_
_entity_poly.entity_id
_entity_poly.type
_entity_poly.pdbx_seq_one_letter_code
_entity_poly.pdbx_strand_id
1 'polypeptide(L)'
;KIIFTELAINCRGWESVYINPQRAALLGVGPATLAQTILQRKRWGEDNLTLFFSKNCPFLIGHGKIKLQLQMGYCLFGLWASNSLPTLYYVMFPSLGL
;
A
#
# COMPACT_ATOMS: atom_id res chain seq x y z
N LYS A 1 -6.97 5.65 2.82
CA LYS A 1 -8.36 5.26 3.21
C LYS A 1 -8.95 4.09 2.41
N ILE A 2 -8.83 4.08 1.07
CA ILE A 2 -9.43 3.04 0.20
C ILE A 2 -9.02 1.61 0.60
N ILE A 3 -7.74 1.41 0.89
CA ILE A 3 -7.19 0.09 1.26
C ILE A 3 -7.84 -0.44 2.55
N PHE A 4 -8.12 0.43 3.52
CA PHE A 4 -8.77 0.01 4.77
C PHE A 4 -10.21 -0.45 4.53
N THR A 5 -10.97 0.27 3.71
CA THR A 5 -12.34 -0.12 3.37
C THR A 5 -12.37 -1.42 2.58
N GLU A 6 -11.44 -1.61 1.64
CA GLU A 6 -11.31 -2.88 0.90
C GLU A 6 -10.95 -4.04 1.83
N LEU A 7 -10.00 -3.85 2.74
CA LEU A 7 -9.66 -4.86 3.75
C LEU A 7 -10.89 -5.20 4.60
N ALA A 8 -11.64 -4.20 5.06
CA ALA A 8 -12.84 -4.41 5.87
C ALA A 8 -13.95 -5.15 5.11
N ILE A 9 -14.10 -4.90 3.80
CA ILE A 9 -15.06 -5.60 2.92
C ILE A 9 -14.60 -7.05 2.72
N ASN A 10 -13.32 -7.28 2.43
CA ASN A 10 -12.76 -8.62 2.26
C ASN A 10 -12.82 -9.44 3.57
N CYS A 11 -12.63 -8.82 4.73
CA CYS A 11 -12.80 -9.47 6.04
C CYS A 11 -14.25 -9.89 6.33
N ARG A 12 -15.24 -9.31 5.64
CA ARG A 12 -16.66 -9.70 5.72
C ARG A 12 -17.01 -10.84 4.77
N GLY A 13 -16.03 -11.40 4.03
CA GLY A 13 -16.22 -12.54 3.13
C GLY A 13 -16.54 -12.15 1.68
N TRP A 14 -16.43 -10.88 1.33
CA TRP A 14 -16.56 -10.44 -0.05
C TRP A 14 -15.28 -10.77 -0.84
N GLU A 15 -15.42 -11.17 -2.10
CA GLU A 15 -14.29 -11.39 -3.00
C GLU A 15 -14.22 -10.24 -4.01
N SER A 16 -13.05 -9.62 -4.13
CA SER A 16 -12.77 -8.60 -5.16
C SER A 16 -12.39 -9.26 -6.48
N VAL A 17 -13.00 -8.84 -7.59
CA VAL A 17 -12.66 -9.31 -8.95
C VAL A 17 -11.94 -8.22 -9.71
N TYR A 18 -10.79 -8.54 -10.28
CA TYR A 18 -10.03 -7.64 -11.16
C TYR A 18 -10.32 -7.97 -12.63
N ILE A 19 -10.85 -6.99 -13.37
CA ILE A 19 -11.13 -7.11 -14.82
C ILE A 19 -10.31 -6.06 -15.55
N ASN A 20 -9.48 -6.49 -16.50
CA ASN A 20 -8.69 -5.60 -17.35
C ASN A 20 -9.25 -5.55 -18.78
N PRO A 21 -10.16 -4.62 -19.11
CA PRO A 21 -10.71 -4.51 -20.47
C PRO A 21 -9.65 -4.03 -21.46
N GLN A 22 -9.75 -4.45 -22.73
CA GLN A 22 -8.82 -4.04 -23.80
C GLN A 22 -8.79 -2.51 -24.00
N ARG A 23 -9.91 -1.83 -23.71
CA ARG A 23 -10.02 -0.37 -23.70
C ARG A 23 -10.14 0.09 -22.25
N ALA A 24 -9.31 1.04 -21.83
CA ALA A 24 -9.42 1.67 -20.52
C ALA A 24 -10.82 2.28 -20.34
N ALA A 25 -11.62 1.73 -19.43
CA ALA A 25 -12.98 2.21 -19.16
C ALA A 25 -12.98 3.57 -18.46
N LEU A 26 -11.89 3.91 -17.78
CA LEU A 26 -11.70 5.17 -17.06
C LEU A 26 -10.37 5.79 -17.47
N LEU A 27 -10.44 7.00 -18.04
CA LEU A 27 -9.27 7.83 -18.31
C LEU A 27 -9.13 8.82 -17.15
N GLY A 28 -8.12 8.62 -16.30
CA GLY A 28 -7.78 9.53 -15.22
C GLY A 28 -6.76 10.58 -15.66
N VAL A 29 -6.77 11.75 -14.99
CA VAL A 29 -5.74 12.78 -15.16
C VAL A 29 -4.65 12.55 -14.11
N GLY A 30 -3.43 12.27 -14.58
CA GLY A 30 -2.26 12.18 -13.71
C GLY A 30 -1.76 13.57 -13.27
N PRO A 31 -0.98 13.65 -12.18
CA PRO A 31 -0.33 14.90 -11.79
C PRO A 31 0.60 15.42 -12.89
N ALA A 32 0.45 16.70 -13.26
CA ALA A 32 1.23 17.34 -14.33
C ALA A 32 2.64 17.75 -13.90
N THR A 33 2.87 17.85 -12.59
CA THR A 33 4.14 18.34 -12.04
C THR A 33 4.78 17.31 -11.11
N LEU A 34 6.11 17.27 -11.08
CA LEU A 34 6.86 16.38 -10.19
C LEU A 34 6.51 16.61 -8.71
N ALA A 35 6.31 17.87 -8.31
CA ALA A 35 5.94 18.24 -6.95
C ALA A 35 4.60 17.64 -6.52
N GLN A 36 3.59 17.65 -7.39
CA GLN A 36 2.29 17.03 -7.11
C GLN A 36 2.41 15.51 -6.99
N THR A 37 3.20 14.87 -7.85
CA THR A 37 3.47 13.42 -7.78
C THR A 37 4.12 13.02 -6.46
N ILE A 38 5.11 13.79 -6.00
CA ILE A 38 5.78 13.55 -4.72
C ILE A 38 4.81 13.73 -3.56
N LEU A 39 4.02 14.81 -3.55
CA LEU A 39 3.02 15.05 -2.51
C LEU A 39 1.97 13.93 -2.45
N GLN A 40 1.49 13.46 -3.61
CA GLN A 40 0.55 12.35 -3.69
C GLN A 40 1.16 11.04 -3.18
N ARG A 41 2.39 10.73 -3.57
CA ARG A 41 3.10 9.53 -3.10
C ARG A 41 3.38 9.59 -1.59
N LYS A 42 3.73 10.76 -1.06
CA LYS A 42 3.89 10.99 0.38
C LYS A 42 2.59 10.67 1.13
N ARG A 43 1.45 11.20 0.66
CA ARG A 43 0.13 10.91 1.25
C ARG A 43 -0.21 9.42 1.23
N TRP A 44 0.09 8.72 0.13
CA TRP A 44 -0.08 7.27 0.06
C TRP A 44 0.82 6.52 1.06
N GLY A 45 2.06 6.96 1.23
CA GLY A 45 2.97 6.41 2.23
C GLY A 45 2.46 6.58 3.66
N GLU A 46 2.00 7.79 4.01
CA GLU A 46 1.43 8.10 5.34
C GLU A 46 0.17 7.27 5.64
N ASP A 47 -0.73 7.14 4.67
CA ASP A 47 -1.92 6.29 4.77
C ASP A 47 -1.53 4.81 5.00
N ASN A 48 -0.54 4.31 4.26
CA ASN A 48 -0.08 2.91 4.37
C ASN A 48 0.60 2.62 5.71
N LEU A 49 1.46 3.53 6.19
CA LEU A 49 2.10 3.39 7.50
C LEU A 49 1.06 3.45 8.62
N THR A 50 0.10 4.36 8.53
CA THR A 50 -0.98 4.45 9.52
C THR A 50 -1.81 3.17 9.56
N LEU A 51 -2.10 2.55 8.41
CA LEU A 51 -2.80 1.26 8.37
C LEU A 51 -1.99 0.13 9.00
N PHE A 52 -0.67 0.10 8.73
CA PHE A 52 0.21 -0.93 9.26
C PHE A 52 0.44 -0.81 10.77
N PHE A 53 0.56 0.41 11.31
CA PHE A 53 0.77 0.64 12.75
C PHE A 53 -0.54 0.76 13.56
N SER A 54 -1.67 0.98 12.92
CA SER A 54 -2.97 1.00 13.60
C SER A 54 -3.37 -0.41 14.05
N LYS A 55 -4.31 -0.51 15.01
CA LYS A 55 -4.93 -1.78 15.45
C LYS A 55 -5.57 -2.59 14.31
N ASN A 56 -5.68 -1.98 13.13
CA ASN A 56 -6.16 -2.59 11.91
C ASN A 56 -5.08 -3.24 11.06
N CYS A 57 -3.96 -3.70 11.67
CA CYS A 57 -2.95 -4.47 10.97
C CYS A 57 -3.62 -5.58 10.15
N PRO A 58 -3.32 -5.72 8.83
CA PRO A 58 -3.88 -6.79 8.01
C PRO A 58 -3.58 -8.18 8.59
N PHE A 59 -2.51 -8.28 9.40
CA PHE A 59 -2.18 -9.48 10.15
C PHE A 59 -3.22 -9.85 11.22
N LEU A 60 -3.76 -8.87 11.95
CA LEU A 60 -4.64 -9.10 13.10
C LEU A 60 -6.10 -9.29 12.69
N ILE A 61 -6.60 -8.46 11.76
CA ILE A 61 -7.99 -8.53 11.29
C ILE A 61 -8.18 -9.64 10.24
N GLY A 62 -7.14 -9.92 9.43
CA GLY A 62 -7.19 -10.93 8.38
C GLY A 62 -7.16 -12.37 8.91
N HIS A 63 -6.64 -12.59 10.13
CA HIS A 63 -6.42 -13.92 10.67
C HIS A 63 -7.75 -14.71 10.82
N GLY A 64 -7.94 -15.71 9.95
CA GLY A 64 -9.14 -16.55 9.91
C GLY A 64 -10.34 -15.99 9.15
N LYS A 65 -10.23 -14.78 8.57
CA LYS A 65 -11.29 -14.15 7.76
C LYS A 65 -10.95 -14.08 6.27
N ILE A 66 -9.67 -14.04 5.94
CA ILE A 66 -9.17 -13.82 4.58
C ILE A 66 -8.17 -14.94 4.20
N LYS A 67 -8.11 -15.30 2.91
CA LYS A 67 -7.08 -16.21 2.37
C LYS A 67 -5.69 -15.67 2.66
N LEU A 68 -4.76 -16.51 3.14
CA LEU A 68 -3.38 -16.11 3.48
C LEU A 68 -2.68 -15.34 2.35
N GLN A 69 -2.94 -15.69 1.09
CA GLN A 69 -2.40 -14.99 -0.08
C GLN A 69 -2.80 -13.51 -0.12
N LEU A 70 -4.07 -13.20 0.15
CA LEU A 70 -4.55 -11.83 0.16
C LEU A 70 -4.02 -11.06 1.38
N GLN A 71 -3.90 -11.74 2.52
CA GLN A 71 -3.26 -11.17 3.71
C GLN A 71 -1.80 -10.77 3.44
N MET A 72 -1.01 -11.63 2.77
CA MET A 72 0.36 -11.31 2.36
C MET A 72 0.42 -10.14 1.38
N GLY A 73 -0.52 -10.08 0.43
CA GLY A 73 -0.63 -8.96 -0.52
C GLY A 73 -0.85 -7.61 0.17
N TYR A 74 -1.77 -7.55 1.14
CA TYR A 74 -1.98 -6.35 1.95
C TYR A 74 -0.76 -5.98 2.80
N CYS A 75 -0.06 -6.97 3.37
CA CYS A 75 1.18 -6.73 4.11
C CYS A 75 2.27 -6.14 3.23
N LEU A 76 2.48 -6.67 2.02
CA LEU A 76 3.45 -6.14 1.06
C LEU A 76 3.16 -4.67 0.71
N PHE A 77 1.88 -4.33 0.51
CA PHE A 77 1.46 -2.95 0.26
C PHE A 77 1.71 -2.02 1.45
N GLY A 78 1.43 -2.47 2.67
CA GLY A 78 1.72 -1.70 3.89
C GLY A 78 3.23 -1.52 4.11
N LEU A 79 4.01 -2.58 3.90
CA LEU A 79 5.46 -2.58 4.04
C LEU A 79 6.17 -1.81 2.94
N TRP A 80 5.55 -1.58 1.78
CA TRP A 80 6.16 -0.79 0.71
C TRP A 80 6.57 0.61 1.17
N ALA A 81 5.76 1.25 2.03
CA ALA A 81 6.11 2.54 2.63
C ALA A 81 7.25 2.42 3.66
N SER A 82 7.33 1.31 4.39
CA SER A 82 8.44 1.05 5.32
C SER A 82 9.73 0.68 4.59
N ASN A 83 9.65 0.11 3.39
CA ASN A 83 10.80 -0.32 2.60
C ASN A 83 11.69 0.86 2.17
N SER A 84 11.18 2.10 2.20
CA SER A 84 12.02 3.28 1.99
C SER A 84 13.07 3.48 3.08
N LEU A 85 12.84 2.99 4.30
CA LEU A 85 13.79 3.10 5.42
C LEU A 85 15.07 2.27 5.18
N PRO A 86 15.00 0.96 4.83
CA PRO A 86 16.17 0.20 4.39
C PRO A 86 16.89 0.81 3.19
N THR A 87 16.17 1.34 2.21
CA THR A 87 16.80 1.99 1.05
C THR A 87 17.56 3.25 1.47
N LEU A 88 16.98 4.06 2.35
CA LEU A 88 17.64 5.26 2.88
C LEU A 88 18.88 4.89 3.70
N TYR A 89 18.79 3.87 4.55
CA TYR A 89 19.95 3.31 5.26
C TYR A 89 21.02 2.85 4.28
N TYR A 90 20.66 2.07 3.25
CA TYR A 90 21.61 1.58 2.25
C TYR A 90 22.30 2.69 1.44
N VAL A 91 21.67 3.85 1.25
CA VAL A 91 22.29 5.00 0.56
C VAL A 91 23.17 5.83 1.50
N MET A 92 22.79 5.95 2.78
CA MET A 92 23.56 6.70 3.78
C MET A 92 24.83 5.97 4.22
N PHE A 93 24.82 4.64 4.28
CA PHE A 93 25.98 3.87 4.76
C PHE A 93 27.23 3.95 3.87
N PRO A 94 27.14 3.82 2.53
CA PRO A 94 28.28 3.98 1.64
C PRO A 94 28.89 5.39 1.69
N SER A 95 28.08 6.42 1.96
CA SER A 95 28.57 7.81 2.04
C SER A 95 29.28 8.15 3.35
N LEU A 96 29.18 7.29 4.38
CA LEU A 96 29.89 7.44 5.65
C LEU A 96 31.18 6.59 5.73
N GLY A 97 31.37 5.65 4.79
CA GLY A 97 32.52 4.74 4.74
C GLY A 97 33.64 5.17 3.79
N LEU A 98 33.58 6.39 3.24
CA LEU A 98 34.56 7.02 2.35
C LEU A 98 35.09 8.30 3.02
#